data_AF-A0A210PFX0-F1
#
_entry.id   AF-A0A210PFX0-F1
#
_cell.length_a   1.000
_cell.length_b   1.000
_cell.length_c   1.000
_cell.angle_alpha   90.00
_cell.angle_beta   90.00
_cell.angle_gamma   90.00
#
_symmetry.space_group_name_H-M   'P 1'
#
loop_
_entity.id
_entity.type
_entity.pdbx_description
1 polymer ?
#
loop_
_entity_poly.entity_id
_entity_poly.type
_entity_poly.pdbx_seq_one_letter_code
_entity_poly.pdbx_strand_id
1 'polypeptide(L)'
;MGFFEFKICANNDVTTPVTQDCLDKHVLKFTNGDLKWPIITTGFYNVKLQLPPDMTCDQCVLQWHYKAGNSWVVDEITGEGCLGCGDQETFINCADASISGTGGPTSGPPPQQTTTTAEPTPQHRQLHR
;
A
#
# COMPACT_ATOMS: atom_id res chain seq x y z
N MET A 1 4.78 6.64 -18.77
CA MET A 1 3.80 7.75 -18.79
C MET A 1 2.57 7.25 -18.07
N GLY A 2 1.94 8.06 -17.23
CA GLY A 2 0.76 7.67 -16.48
C GLY A 2 0.81 8.21 -15.05
N PHE A 3 0.11 7.54 -14.13
CA PHE A 3 0.15 7.92 -12.72
C PHE A 3 -0.08 6.74 -11.78
N PHE A 4 0.50 6.84 -10.58
CA PHE A 4 0.19 5.95 -9.47
C PHE A 4 -0.96 6.51 -8.64
N GLU A 5 -1.79 5.62 -8.14
CA GLU A 5 -2.81 5.84 -7.13
C GLU A 5 -2.70 4.74 -6.07
N PHE A 6 -3.01 5.06 -4.82
CA PHE A 6 -2.95 4.12 -3.72
C PHE A 6 -4.26 4.11 -2.96
N LYS A 7 -4.70 2.91 -2.56
CA LYS A 7 -5.93 2.69 -1.79
C LYS A 7 -5.64 1.73 -0.64
N ILE A 8 -6.41 1.80 0.43
CA ILE A 8 -6.27 0.85 1.54
C ILE A 8 -7.62 0.35 2.01
N CYS A 9 -7.69 -0.89 2.47
CA CYS A 9 -8.89 -1.45 3.09
C CYS A 9 -8.50 -2.09 4.42
N ALA A 10 -9.22 -1.79 5.49
CA ALA A 10 -9.14 -2.52 6.75
C ALA A 10 -10.01 -3.78 6.66
N ASN A 11 -9.46 -4.85 6.07
CA ASN A 11 -10.20 -6.09 5.81
C ASN A 11 -10.58 -6.82 7.11
N ASN A 12 -9.62 -6.97 8.03
CA ASN A 12 -9.79 -7.52 9.39
C ASN A 12 -10.53 -8.87 9.48
N ASP A 13 -10.60 -9.60 8.37
CA ASP A 13 -11.19 -10.93 8.27
C ASP A 13 -10.44 -11.72 7.20
N VAL A 14 -9.54 -12.59 7.64
CA VAL A 14 -8.70 -13.43 6.76
C VAL A 14 -9.51 -14.43 5.92
N THR A 15 -10.79 -14.64 6.23
CA THR A 15 -11.67 -15.55 5.50
C THR A 15 -12.46 -14.86 4.39
N THR A 16 -12.51 -13.53 4.41
CA THR A 16 -13.22 -12.73 3.41
C THR A 16 -12.22 -12.05 2.48
N PRO A 17 -12.34 -12.26 1.15
CA PRO A 17 -11.51 -11.52 0.19
C PRO A 17 -11.79 -10.02 0.24
N VAL A 18 -10.73 -9.22 0.13
CA VAL A 18 -10.86 -7.76 -0.04
C VAL A 18 -11.63 -7.43 -1.32
N THR A 19 -12.51 -6.43 -1.25
CA THR A 19 -13.28 -5.95 -2.41
C THR A 19 -12.79 -4.59 -2.88
N GLN A 20 -13.00 -4.30 -4.17
CA GLN A 20 -12.70 -2.97 -4.71
C GLN A 20 -13.53 -1.87 -4.02
N ASP A 21 -14.79 -2.17 -3.67
CA ASP A 21 -15.65 -1.27 -2.90
C ASP A 21 -15.08 -0.89 -1.53
N CYS A 22 -14.35 -1.80 -0.87
CA CYS A 22 -13.68 -1.45 0.38
C CYS A 22 -12.49 -0.50 0.14
N LEU A 23 -11.68 -0.80 -0.88
CA LEU A 23 -10.51 -0.01 -1.25
C LEU A 23 -10.90 1.40 -1.70
N ASP A 24 -11.96 1.52 -2.48
CA ASP A 24 -12.42 2.80 -3.04
C ASP A 24 -12.95 3.77 -1.96
N LYS A 25 -13.28 3.28 -0.77
CA LYS A 25 -13.63 4.13 0.38
C LYS A 25 -12.43 4.88 0.96
N HIS A 26 -11.21 4.41 0.74
CA HIS A 26 -10.01 4.99 1.32
C HIS A 26 -8.88 5.14 0.31
N VAL A 27 -9.08 6.07 -0.64
CA VAL A 27 -8.01 6.53 -1.54
C VAL A 27 -7.02 7.39 -0.73
N LEU A 28 -5.74 7.02 -0.78
CA LEU A 28 -4.68 7.66 -0.02
C LEU A 28 -4.16 8.91 -0.74
N LYS A 29 -3.90 9.96 0.04
CA LYS A 29 -3.29 11.19 -0.46
C LYS A 29 -1.77 11.11 -0.34
N PHE A 30 -1.08 11.69 -1.30
CA PHE A 30 0.33 12.01 -1.19
C PHE A 30 0.54 13.17 -0.20
N THR A 31 1.77 13.36 0.27
CA THR A 31 2.09 14.44 1.23
C THR A 31 1.77 15.86 0.77
N ASN A 32 1.66 16.08 -0.54
CA ASN A 32 1.25 17.35 -1.14
C ASN A 32 -0.28 17.52 -1.24
N GLY A 33 -1.06 16.53 -0.81
CA GLY A 33 -2.52 16.52 -0.85
C GLY A 33 -3.13 15.90 -2.11
N ASP A 34 -2.32 15.59 -3.13
CA ASP A 34 -2.80 14.99 -4.38
C ASP A 34 -3.17 13.52 -4.19
N LEU A 35 -4.02 13.00 -5.08
CA LEU A 35 -4.40 11.58 -5.13
C LEU A 35 -3.62 10.79 -6.17
N LYS A 36 -2.91 11.48 -7.07
CA LYS A 36 -2.22 10.87 -8.21
C LYS A 36 -0.76 11.33 -8.24
N TRP A 37 0.15 10.39 -8.41
CA TRP A 37 1.56 10.69 -8.60
C TRP A 37 1.97 10.48 -10.06
N PRO A 38 2.36 11.53 -10.80
CA PRO A 38 2.67 11.42 -12.22
C PRO A 38 3.96 10.62 -12.47
N ILE A 39 3.93 9.76 -13.49
CA ILE A 39 5.05 8.91 -13.91
C ILE A 39 5.57 9.39 -15.26
N ILE A 40 6.67 10.13 -15.21
CA ILE A 40 7.31 10.76 -16.38
C ILE A 40 8.64 10.09 -16.79
N THR A 41 9.19 9.20 -15.97
CA THR A 41 10.45 8.50 -16.26
C THR A 41 10.33 7.04 -15.85
N THR A 42 11.41 6.27 -16.02
CA THR A 42 11.55 4.94 -15.44
C THR A 42 12.47 5.01 -14.23
N GLY A 43 12.31 4.07 -13.28
CA GLY A 43 13.15 3.98 -12.09
C GLY A 43 12.38 3.63 -10.83
N PHE A 44 13.05 3.75 -9.68
CA PHE A 44 12.45 3.55 -8.37
C PHE A 44 11.74 4.80 -7.89
N TYR A 45 10.50 4.63 -7.43
CA TYR A 45 9.69 5.71 -6.86
C TYR A 45 9.48 5.46 -5.37
N ASN A 46 10.04 6.35 -4.54
CA ASN A 46 9.78 6.38 -3.11
C ASN A 46 8.72 7.43 -2.83
N VAL A 47 7.50 6.98 -2.50
CA VAL A 47 6.36 7.86 -2.24
C VAL A 47 6.01 7.85 -0.75
N LYS A 48 5.43 8.95 -0.27
CA LYS A 48 4.88 9.06 1.08
C LYS A 48 3.39 9.32 0.97
N LEU A 49 2.63 8.47 1.65
CA LEU A 49 1.17 8.47 1.66
C LEU A 49 0.66 8.82 3.06
N GLN A 50 -0.46 9.50 3.11
CA GLN A 50 -1.18 9.81 4.33
C GLN A 50 -2.21 8.71 4.59
N LEU A 51 -2.04 7.98 5.69
CA LEU A 51 -3.04 7.01 6.13
C LEU A 51 -4.33 7.74 6.54
N PRO A 52 -5.51 7.10 6.38
CA PRO A 52 -6.76 7.69 6.85
C PRO A 52 -6.68 7.94 8.36
N PRO A 53 -7.18 9.09 8.85
CA PRO A 53 -7.22 9.37 10.28
C PRO A 53 -7.90 8.23 11.05
N ASP A 54 -7.32 7.87 12.19
CA ASP A 54 -7.86 6.88 13.12
C ASP A 54 -8.06 5.46 12.55
N MET A 55 -7.50 5.16 11.37
CA MET A 55 -7.54 3.80 10.82
C MET A 55 -6.62 2.88 11.62
N THR A 56 -7.19 1.79 12.14
CA THR A 56 -6.47 0.67 12.74
C THR A 56 -6.94 -0.64 12.14
N CYS A 57 -6.02 -1.59 11.93
CA CYS A 57 -6.32 -2.87 11.32
C CYS A 57 -5.21 -3.89 11.64
N ASP A 58 -5.61 -5.14 11.86
CA ASP A 58 -4.67 -6.26 11.96
C ASP A 58 -4.39 -6.87 10.59
N GLN A 59 -5.35 -6.73 9.65
CA GLN A 59 -5.24 -7.18 8.28
C GLN A 59 -5.75 -6.08 7.35
N CYS A 60 -4.89 -5.13 7.04
CA CYS A 60 -5.10 -4.18 5.96
C CYS A 60 -4.56 -4.72 4.64
N VAL A 61 -5.21 -4.33 3.55
CA VAL A 61 -4.68 -4.50 2.19
C VAL A 61 -4.45 -3.13 1.58
N LEU A 62 -3.20 -2.83 1.24
CA LEU A 62 -2.79 -1.66 0.46
C LEU A 62 -2.76 -2.05 -1.02
N GLN A 63 -3.54 -1.36 -1.85
CA GLN A 63 -3.53 -1.51 -3.30
C GLN A 63 -2.69 -0.39 -3.92
N TRP A 64 -1.67 -0.76 -4.68
CA TRP A 64 -1.01 0.11 -5.66
C TRP A 64 -1.68 -0.09 -7.02
N HIS A 65 -2.09 1.01 -7.64
CA HIS A 65 -2.65 1.03 -8.99
C HIS A 65 -1.84 1.99 -9.87
N TYR A 66 -1.27 1.46 -10.96
CA TYR A 66 -0.63 2.26 -11.99
C TYR A 66 -1.48 2.23 -13.26
N LYS A 67 -2.07 3.38 -13.63
CA LYS A 67 -2.65 3.57 -14.96
C LYS A 67 -1.58 4.14 -15.88
N ALA A 68 -1.19 3.38 -16.89
CA ALA A 68 -0.28 3.83 -17.93
C ALA A 68 -0.91 4.93 -18.79
N GLY A 69 -0.13 5.51 -19.70
CA GLY A 69 -0.55 6.65 -20.51
C GLY A 69 0.30 6.81 -21.76
N ASN A 70 0.78 5.70 -22.32
CA ASN A 70 1.62 5.67 -23.52
C ASN A 70 0.91 5.09 -24.74
N SER A 71 -0.36 4.71 -24.62
CA SER A 71 -1.18 4.25 -25.74
C SER A 71 -2.02 5.39 -26.29
N TRP A 72 -2.09 5.50 -27.62
CA TRP A 72 -3.04 6.37 -28.29
C TRP A 72 -4.40 5.67 -28.35
N VAL A 73 -5.42 6.28 -27.76
CA VAL A 73 -6.78 5.73 -27.71
C VAL A 73 -7.78 6.88 -27.95
N VAL A 74 -8.91 6.54 -28.59
CA VAL A 74 -10.04 7.45 -28.73
C VAL A 74 -10.95 7.26 -27.53
N ASP A 75 -11.21 8.32 -26.80
CA ASP A 75 -12.16 8.30 -25.69
C ASP A 75 -13.58 8.12 -26.25
N GLU A 76 -14.27 7.05 -25.84
CA GLU A 76 -15.57 6.68 -26.42
C GLU A 76 -16.69 7.68 -26.09
N ILE A 77 -16.53 8.48 -25.03
CA ILE A 77 -17.54 9.43 -24.57
C ILE A 77 -17.41 10.75 -25.33
N THR A 78 -16.18 11.23 -25.46
CA THR A 78 -15.87 12.53 -26.09
C THR A 78 -15.57 12.44 -27.58
N GLY A 79 -15.19 11.25 -28.07
CA GLY A 79 -14.72 11.02 -29.43
C GLY A 79 -13.32 11.58 -29.72
N GLU A 80 -12.63 12.11 -28.71
CA GLU A 80 -11.31 12.69 -28.88
C GLU A 80 -10.22 11.61 -28.81
N GLY A 81 -9.35 11.59 -29.81
CA GLY A 81 -8.15 10.74 -29.84
C GLY A 81 -6.96 11.47 -29.27
N CYS A 82 -6.34 10.92 -28.23
CA CYS A 82 -5.09 11.45 -27.71
C CYS A 82 -4.20 10.37 -27.08
N LEU A 83 -2.91 10.70 -26.89
CA LEU A 83 -1.99 9.85 -26.15
C LEU A 83 -2.36 9.86 -24.66
N GLY A 84 -2.68 8.69 -24.10
CA GLY A 84 -3.10 8.55 -22.71
C GLY A 84 -4.58 8.85 -22.44
N CYS A 85 -5.36 9.18 -23.48
CA CYS A 85 -6.83 9.30 -23.38
C CYS A 85 -7.51 7.93 -23.24
N GLY A 86 -8.77 7.92 -22.80
CA GLY A 86 -9.58 6.71 -22.71
C GLY A 86 -9.00 5.62 -21.79
N ASP A 87 -9.24 4.37 -22.20
CA ASP A 87 -8.74 3.19 -21.49
C ASP A 87 -7.26 2.97 -21.77
N GLN A 88 -6.51 2.70 -20.71
CA GLN A 88 -5.08 2.51 -20.75
C GLN A 88 -4.74 1.23 -19.98
N GLU A 89 -3.60 0.61 -20.30
CA GLU A 89 -3.10 -0.52 -19.55
C GLU A 89 -2.95 -0.16 -18.06
N THR A 90 -3.41 -1.06 -17.19
CA THR A 90 -3.36 -0.88 -15.74
C THR A 90 -2.59 -2.01 -15.08
N PHE A 91 -1.74 -1.66 -14.13
CA PHE A 91 -1.02 -2.60 -13.29
C PHE A 91 -1.50 -2.45 -11.86
N ILE A 92 -1.82 -3.58 -11.22
CA ILE A 92 -2.33 -3.62 -9.84
C ILE A 92 -1.46 -4.53 -9.01
N ASN A 93 -1.11 -4.08 -7.82
CA ASN A 93 -0.48 -4.92 -6.81
C ASN A 93 -1.12 -4.66 -5.45
N CYS A 94 -1.16 -5.68 -4.61
CA CYS A 94 -1.66 -5.61 -3.25
C CYS A 94 -0.56 -6.02 -2.27
N ALA A 95 -0.53 -5.35 -1.11
CA ALA A 95 0.35 -5.67 -0.01
C ALA A 95 -0.46 -5.79 1.29
N ASP A 96 -0.19 -6.84 2.07
CA ASP A 96 -0.75 -7.02 3.40
C ASP A 96 0.01 -6.16 4.42
N ALA A 97 -0.73 -5.49 5.31
CA ALA A 97 -0.17 -4.62 6.33
C ALA A 97 -1.02 -4.66 7.61
N SER A 98 -0.45 -4.17 8.72
CA SER A 98 -1.20 -3.84 9.92
C SER A 98 -0.94 -2.39 10.31
N ILE A 99 -1.95 -1.73 10.88
CA ILE A 99 -1.87 -0.37 11.40
C ILE A 99 -2.31 -0.43 12.85
N SER A 100 -1.35 -0.24 13.75
CA SER A 100 -1.58 -0.19 15.20
C SER A 100 -1.59 1.26 15.69
N GLY A 101 -2.44 1.57 16.66
CA GLY A 101 -2.62 2.93 17.17
C GLY A 101 -1.45 3.41 18.01
N THR A 102 -0.66 4.36 17.49
CA THR A 102 0.19 5.27 18.30
C THR A 102 0.29 6.66 17.64
N GLY A 103 -0.87 7.25 17.31
CA GLY A 103 -0.96 8.58 16.67
C GLY A 103 -1.51 9.71 17.55
N GLY A 104 -1.54 9.57 18.88
CA GLY A 104 -1.87 10.68 19.80
C GLY A 104 -0.69 11.64 20.00
N PRO A 105 -0.89 12.91 20.42
CA PRO A 105 0.20 13.81 20.77
C PRO A 105 1.06 13.17 21.86
N THR A 106 2.32 12.92 21.52
CA THR A 106 3.34 12.31 22.37
C THR A 106 3.59 13.17 23.62
N SER A 107 2.98 12.78 24.73
CA SER A 107 3.43 13.14 26.08
C SER A 107 3.37 11.91 26.98
N GLY A 108 4.21 10.93 26.66
CA GLY A 108 4.41 9.73 27.49
C GLY A 108 5.83 9.20 27.28
N PRO A 109 6.55 8.81 28.35
CA PRO A 109 7.92 8.29 28.21
C PRO A 109 7.91 7.00 27.37
N PRO A 110 8.97 6.72 26.60
CA PRO A 110 9.06 5.55 25.74
C PRO A 110 8.82 4.25 26.52
N PRO A 111 8.03 3.29 26.00
CA PRO A 111 7.91 1.97 26.58
C PRO A 111 9.27 1.25 26.54
N GLN A 112 9.73 0.81 27.69
CA GLN A 112 10.99 0.09 27.85
C GLN A 112 10.91 -1.28 27.17
N GLN A 113 11.81 -1.54 26.23
CA GLN A 113 11.93 -2.84 25.56
C GLN A 113 12.35 -3.91 26.58
N THR A 114 11.49 -4.89 26.82
CA THR A 114 11.85 -6.10 27.56
C THR A 114 12.63 -7.02 26.62
N THR A 115 13.95 -7.02 26.71
CA THR A 115 14.82 -8.02 26.09
C THR A 115 14.55 -9.39 26.73
N THR A 116 13.83 -10.26 26.02
CA THR A 116 13.75 -11.67 26.37
C THR A 116 15.03 -12.35 25.89
N THR A 117 15.91 -12.65 26.83
CA THR A 117 17.11 -13.49 26.64
C THR A 117 16.68 -14.88 26.16
N ALA A 118 17.07 -15.27 24.95
CA ALA A 118 16.95 -16.65 24.48
C ALA A 118 17.95 -17.55 25.21
N GLU A 119 17.45 -18.64 25.80
CA GLU A 119 18.21 -19.68 26.49
C GLU A 119 18.99 -20.56 25.48
N PRO A 120 20.27 -20.94 25.75
CA PRO A 120 21.05 -21.71 24.80
C PRO A 120 20.64 -23.19 24.78
N THR A 121 20.32 -23.70 23.58
CA THR A 121 19.97 -25.11 23.32
C THR A 121 21.19 -26.04 23.51
N PRO A 122 21.07 -27.19 24.21
CA PRO A 122 22.16 -28.13 24.38
C PRO A 122 22.41 -28.96 23.11
N GLN A 123 23.64 -28.94 22.61
CA GLN A 123 24.05 -29.73 21.45
C GLN A 123 24.20 -31.21 21.80
N HIS A 124 23.36 -32.06 21.20
CA HIS A 124 23.47 -33.51 21.31
C HIS A 124 24.52 -34.03 20.31
N ARG A 125 25.64 -34.50 20.86
CA ARG A 125 26.75 -35.17 20.17
C ARG A 125 26.26 -36.47 19.51
N GLN A 126 26.40 -36.62 18.19
CA GLN A 126 26.26 -37.91 17.51
C GLN A 126 27.63 -38.42 17.06
N LEU A 127 27.96 -39.64 17.50
CA LEU A 127 29.19 -40.35 17.23
C LEU A 127 29.23 -40.84 15.77
N HIS A 128 30.38 -40.68 15.13
CA HIS A 128 30.72 -41.34 13.88
C HIS A 128 30.80 -42.87 14.06
N ARG A 129 30.16 -43.59 13.14
CA ARG A 129 30.53 -44.95 12.73
C ARG A 129 30.47 -45.03 11.22
#